data_AF-A0A959SSQ8-F1
#
_entry.id   AF-A0A959SSQ8-F1
#
_cell.length_a   1.000
_cell.length_b   1.000
_cell.length_c   1.000
_cell.angle_alpha   90.00
_cell.angle_beta   90.00
_cell.angle_gamma   90.00
#
_symmetry.space_group_name_H-M   'P 1'
#
loop_
_entity.id
_entity.type
_entity.pdbx_description
1 polymer ?
#
loop_
_entity_poly.entity_id
_entity_poly.type
_entity_poly.pdbx_seq_one_letter_code
_entity_poly.pdbx_strand_id
1 'polypeptide(L)'
;AQAAATRFGSGWAWLATLKGGKLEVCSTANQDNPLMPGMGCDGTPILGVDVWEHAYYLHYQNRRPDYLKAWWNVVNWAAVARRYAAAK
;
A
#
# COMPACT_ATOMS: atom_id res chain seq x y z
N ALA A 1 -3.75 4.90 -7.30
CA ALA A 1 -2.89 4.02 -8.13
C ALA A 1 -1.46 4.55 -8.31
N GLN A 2 -1.25 5.87 -8.35
CA GLN A 2 0.07 6.46 -8.69
C GLN A 2 1.22 5.94 -7.82
N ALA A 3 1.11 5.97 -6.48
CA ALA A 3 2.17 5.50 -5.57
C ALA A 3 2.60 4.02 -5.80
N ALA A 4 1.66 3.16 -6.20
CA ALA A 4 1.93 1.75 -6.50
C ALA A 4 2.54 1.55 -7.91
N ALA A 5 2.09 2.36 -8.88
CA ALA A 5 2.59 2.33 -10.24
C ALA A 5 4.01 2.92 -10.36
N THR A 6 4.32 3.98 -9.60
CA THR A 6 5.60 4.71 -9.67
C THR A 6 6.67 4.18 -8.72
N ARG A 7 6.37 3.18 -7.88
CA ARG A 7 7.38 2.50 -7.06
C ARG A 7 8.35 1.75 -7.96
N PHE A 8 9.56 2.27 -8.16
CA PHE A 8 10.59 1.56 -8.89
C PHE A 8 11.14 0.38 -8.07
N GLY A 9 11.37 -0.77 -8.71
CA GLY A 9 11.79 -2.00 -8.06
C GLY A 9 10.71 -2.64 -7.17
N SER A 10 11.16 -3.38 -6.17
CA SER A 10 10.33 -4.03 -5.15
C SER A 10 9.84 -3.06 -4.08
N GLY A 11 8.64 -3.29 -3.56
CA GLY A 11 8.10 -2.46 -2.49
C GLY A 11 6.60 -2.60 -2.28
N TRP A 12 6.08 -1.62 -1.54
CA TRP A 12 4.67 -1.55 -1.17
C TRP A 12 4.14 -0.14 -1.39
N ALA A 13 2.84 -0.01 -1.66
CA ALA A 13 2.13 1.25 -1.53
C ALA A 13 1.10 1.15 -0.40
N TRP A 14 0.97 2.21 0.38
CA TRP A 14 0.20 2.23 1.62
C TRP A 14 -0.83 3.35 1.62
N LEU A 15 -1.93 3.10 2.33
CA LEU A 15 -2.75 4.11 2.96
C LEU A 15 -2.47 4.01 4.46
N ALA A 16 -1.96 5.07 5.05
CA ALA A 16 -1.66 5.17 6.47
C ALA A 16 -2.53 6.24 7.13
N THR A 17 -2.83 6.05 8.42
CA THR A 17 -3.40 7.09 9.26
C THR A 17 -2.31 7.74 10.10
N LEU A 18 -2.25 9.06 10.01
CA LEU A 18 -1.42 9.93 10.83
C LEU A 18 -2.18 10.29 12.11
N LYS A 19 -1.47 10.97 13.02
CA LYS A 19 -2.07 11.51 14.25
C LYS A 19 -3.29 12.40 13.91
N GLY A 20 -4.37 12.24 14.68
CA GLY A 20 -5.61 12.99 14.49
C GLY A 20 -6.48 12.47 13.35
N GLY A 21 -6.22 11.26 12.84
CA GLY A 21 -7.05 10.60 11.82
C GLY A 21 -6.85 11.12 10.40
N LYS A 22 -5.82 11.94 10.14
CA LYS A 22 -5.46 12.38 8.78
C LYS A 22 -4.93 11.19 7.99
N LEU A 23 -5.37 11.05 6.74
CA LEU A 23 -4.92 9.99 5.86
C LEU A 23 -3.73 10.44 5.00
N GLU A 24 -2.80 9.54 4.78
CA GLU A 24 -1.65 9.71 3.88
C GLU A 24 -1.51 8.51 2.94
N VAL A 25 -1.18 8.79 1.68
CA VAL A 25 -0.83 7.77 0.69
C VAL A 25 0.66 7.88 0.42
N CYS A 26 1.38 6.77 0.54
CA CYS A 26 2.83 6.72 0.38
C CYS A 26 3.26 5.40 -0.28
N SER A 27 4.56 5.24 -0.51
CA SER A 27 5.14 3.94 -0.86
C SER A 27 6.51 3.79 -0.22
N THR A 28 6.93 2.56 0.01
CA THR A 28 8.22 2.21 0.61
C THR A 28 8.96 1.22 -0.28
N ALA A 29 10.29 1.21 -0.18
CA ALA A 29 11.12 0.24 -0.88
C ALA A 29 11.16 -1.08 -0.12
N ASN A 30 11.32 -2.19 -0.84
CA ASN A 30 11.51 -3.52 -0.27
C ASN A 30 10.44 -3.89 0.78
N GLN A 31 10.83 -4.16 2.02
CA GLN A 31 9.93 -4.50 3.14
C GLN A 31 9.82 -3.39 4.18
N ASP A 32 10.37 -2.22 3.87
CA ASP A 32 10.19 -1.05 4.71
C ASP A 32 8.69 -0.71 4.75
N ASN A 33 8.23 -0.13 5.85
CA ASN A 33 6.81 0.16 6.04
C ASN A 33 6.61 1.41 6.90
N PRO A 34 5.38 1.96 6.97
CA PRO A 34 5.12 3.25 7.63
C PRO A 34 5.37 3.28 9.15
N LEU A 35 5.60 2.12 9.78
CA LEU A 35 5.94 2.02 11.21
C LEU A 35 7.44 2.18 11.46
N MET A 36 8.27 2.10 10.42
CA MET A 36 9.72 2.25 10.52
C MET A 36 10.10 3.73 10.44
N PRO A 37 10.91 4.25 11.38
CA PRO A 37 11.29 5.66 11.38
C PRO A 37 12.16 6.02 10.18
N GLY A 38 11.91 7.19 9.58
CA GLY A 38 12.77 7.77 8.55
C GLY A 38 12.57 7.23 7.12
N MET A 39 11.52 6.44 6.88
CA MET A 39 11.26 5.83 5.56
C MET A 39 10.54 6.75 4.56
N GLY A 40 10.29 8.00 4.93
CA GLY A 40 9.52 8.95 4.11
C GLY A 40 8.03 8.60 3.98
N CYS A 41 7.56 7.68 4.83
CA CYS A 41 6.16 7.40 5.07
C CYS A 41 5.97 7.14 6.55
N ASP A 42 4.98 7.78 7.15
CA ASP A 42 4.71 7.70 8.57
C ASP A 42 3.27 7.26 8.86
N GLY A 43 3.05 6.82 10.10
CA GLY A 43 1.72 6.53 10.63
C GLY A 43 1.37 5.05 10.64
N THR A 44 0.12 4.75 11.00
CA THR A 44 -0.36 3.37 11.11
C THR A 44 -0.94 2.92 9.77
N PRO A 45 -0.37 1.90 9.11
CA PRO A 45 -0.88 1.41 7.83
C PRO A 45 -2.26 0.74 8.02
N ILE A 46 -3.25 1.21 7.26
CA ILE A 46 -4.62 0.68 7.28
C ILE A 46 -4.98 -0.11 6.02
N LEU A 47 -4.22 0.09 4.93
CA LEU A 47 -4.28 -0.69 3.70
C LEU A 47 -2.88 -0.69 3.04
N GLY A 48 -2.49 -1.82 2.46
CA GLY A 48 -1.24 -1.96 1.72
C GLY A 48 -1.41 -2.85 0.51
N VAL A 49 -0.74 -2.51 -0.59
CA VAL A 49 -0.64 -3.34 -1.80
C VAL A 49 0.81 -3.71 -2.05
N ASP A 50 1.06 -5.01 -2.18
CA ASP A 50 2.37 -5.56 -2.55
C ASP A 50 2.60 -5.31 -4.04
N VAL A 51 3.71 -4.66 -4.39
CA VAL A 51 4.15 -4.43 -5.78
C VAL A 51 5.52 -5.07 -6.07
N TRP A 52 5.97 -6.00 -5.23
CA TRP A 52 6.99 -6.97 -5.62
C TRP A 52 6.50 -7.80 -6.81
N GLU A 53 7.40 -8.10 -7.75
CA GLU A 53 7.02 -8.86 -8.95
C GLU A 53 6.38 -10.21 -8.58
N HIS A 54 6.85 -10.90 -7.53
CA HIS A 54 6.26 -12.16 -7.08
C HIS A 54 4.75 -12.07 -6.78
N ALA A 55 4.22 -10.88 -6.45
CA ALA A 55 2.82 -10.70 -6.09
C ALA A 55 1.89 -10.75 -7.32
N TYR A 56 2.42 -10.54 -8.52
CA TYR A 56 1.61 -10.42 -9.74
C TYR A 56 2.19 -11.10 -10.98
N TYR A 57 3.46 -11.49 -11.00
CA TYR A 57 4.15 -11.83 -12.25
C TYR A 57 3.53 -13.01 -13.01
N LEU A 58 3.06 -14.05 -12.31
CA LEU A 58 2.49 -15.23 -12.96
C LEU A 58 1.21 -14.91 -13.77
N HIS A 59 0.41 -13.94 -13.32
CA HIS A 59 -0.84 -13.57 -13.98
C HIS A 59 -0.72 -12.31 -14.86
N TYR A 60 0.18 -11.39 -14.50
CA TYR A 60 0.25 -10.06 -15.11
C TYR A 60 1.59 -9.76 -15.78
N GLN A 61 2.65 -10.54 -15.52
CA GLN A 61 4.00 -10.30 -16.03
C GLN A 61 4.44 -8.85 -15.74
N ASN A 62 4.84 -8.09 -16.75
CA ASN A 62 5.22 -6.67 -16.63
C ASN A 62 4.02 -5.71 -16.47
N ARG A 63 2.78 -6.18 -16.54
CA ARG A 63 1.56 -5.36 -16.50
C ARG A 63 1.09 -5.07 -15.08
N ARG A 64 1.97 -4.47 -14.27
CA ARG A 64 1.62 -3.99 -12.92
C ARG A 64 0.36 -3.11 -12.90
N PRO A 65 0.11 -2.20 -13.88
CA PRO A 65 -1.13 -1.42 -13.89
C PRO A 65 -2.40 -2.28 -13.93
N ASP A 66 -2.39 -3.40 -14.65
CA ASP A 66 -3.55 -4.31 -14.75
C ASP A 66 -3.78 -5.06 -13.44
N TYR A 67 -2.70 -5.51 -12.79
CA TYR A 67 -2.75 -6.06 -11.43
C TYR A 67 -3.39 -5.06 -10.46
N LEU A 68 -2.92 -3.81 -10.46
CA LEU A 68 -3.46 -2.77 -9.57
C LEU A 68 -4.94 -2.47 -9.85
N LYS A 69 -5.36 -2.52 -11.13
CA LYS A 69 -6.77 -2.36 -11.52
C LYS A 69 -7.62 -3.50 -10.98
N ALA A 70 -7.14 -4.75 -11.07
CA ALA A 70 -7.85 -5.92 -10.57
C ALA A 70 -7.86 -6.00 -9.03
N TRP A 71 -6.77 -5.59 -8.38
CA TRP A 71 -6.61 -5.64 -6.93
C TRP A 71 -7.71 -4.86 -6.18
N TRP A 72 -8.17 -3.72 -6.72
CA TRP A 72 -9.27 -2.96 -6.13
C TRP A 72 -10.59 -3.74 -6.01
N ASN A 73 -10.81 -4.76 -6.85
CA ASN A 73 -12.02 -5.57 -6.82
C ASN A 73 -12.08 -6.53 -5.61
N VAL A 74 -10.95 -6.77 -4.94
CA VAL A 74 -10.82 -7.74 -3.84
C VAL A 74 -10.44 -7.09 -2.51
N VAL A 75 -10.33 -5.76 -2.46
CA VAL A 75 -10.03 -5.03 -1.21
C VAL A 75 -11.19 -5.18 -0.22
N ASN A 76 -10.89 -5.68 0.97
CA ASN A 76 -11.85 -5.75 2.07
C ASN A 76 -11.94 -4.40 2.80
N TRP A 77 -12.87 -3.55 2.36
CA TRP A 77 -13.08 -2.23 2.94
C TRP A 77 -13.57 -2.25 4.39
N ALA A 78 -14.28 -3.28 4.83
CA ALA A 78 -14.69 -3.42 6.23
C ALA A 78 -13.46 -3.60 7.16
N ALA A 79 -12.46 -4.35 6.71
CA ALA A 79 -11.20 -4.50 7.44
C ALA A 79 -10.40 -3.19 7.48
N VAL A 80 -10.37 -2.43 6.38
CA VAL A 80 -9.72 -1.11 6.32
C VAL A 80 -10.41 -0.12 7.26
N ALA A 81 -11.74 -0.07 7.25
CA ALA A 81 -12.52 0.79 8.14
C ALA A 81 -12.29 0.45 9.62
N ARG A 82 -12.24 -0.85 9.98
CA ARG A 82 -11.91 -1.30 11.35
C ARG A 82 -10.51 -0.87 11.77
N ARG A 83 -9.51 -0.98 10.88
CA ARG A 83 -8.13 -0.53 11.15
C ARG A 83 -8.06 0.99 11.32
N TYR A 84 -8.76 1.74 10.48
CA TYR A 84 -8.85 3.20 10.60
C TYR A 84 -9.46 3.63 11.93
N ALA A 85 -10.58 3.02 12.33
CA ALA A 85 -11.24 3.33 13.60
C ALA A 85 -10.35 3.04 14.82
N ALA A 86 -9.55 1.97 14.77
CA ALA A 86 -8.63 1.60 15.85
C ALA A 86 -7.37 2.49 15.93
N ALA A 87 -7.01 3.15 14.82
CA ALA A 87 -5.77 3.92 14.70
C ALA A 87 -5.98 5.44 14.63
N LYS A 88 -7.24 5.90 14.72
CA LYS A 88 -7.61 7.33 14.77
C LYS A 88 -7.25 7.97 16.10
#